data_AF-A0A645DXK9-F1
#
_entry.id   AF-A0A645DXK9-F1
#
_cell.length_a   1.000
_cell.length_b   1.000
_cell.length_c   1.000
_cell.angle_alpha   90.00
_cell.angle_beta   90.00
_cell.angle_gamma   90.00
#
_symmetry.space_group_name_H-M   'P 1'
#
loop_
_entity.id
_entity.type
_entity.pdbx_description
1 polymer ?
#
loop_
_entity_poly.entity_id
_entity_poly.type
_entity_poly.pdbx_seq_one_letter_code
_entity_poly.pdbx_strand_id
1 'polypeptide(L)'
;MAEFHRSCKQRLPLPRQSREIVQEHVPFKPQLDGRQVGKREDIRTVLLTDEVGEDGNLSAMIKVFLASYPNKVEVVDIKSFPYEGACQGCLRCELVGECDRKDGFQAFYQNLVNSCDVLVHAMNLEGRYLKPVWKLFLDRTFSNGHRTSMMGTVPA
;
A
#
# COMPACT_ATOMS: atom_id res chain seq x y z
N MET A 1 -29.53 -8.90 -8.40
CA MET A 1 -29.75 -7.48 -8.01
C MET A 1 -31.18 -7.19 -7.50
N ALA A 2 -32.23 -7.79 -8.06
CA ALA A 2 -33.62 -7.52 -7.62
C ALA A 2 -33.87 -7.85 -6.13
N GLU A 3 -33.30 -8.94 -5.63
CA GLU A 3 -33.41 -9.37 -4.24
C GLU A 3 -32.75 -8.38 -3.26
N PHE A 4 -31.53 -7.93 -3.55
CA PHE A 4 -30.84 -6.91 -2.76
C PHE A 4 -31.63 -5.59 -2.67
N HIS A 5 -32.09 -5.09 -3.82
CA HIS A 5 -32.86 -3.85 -3.89
C HIS A 5 -34.20 -3.96 -3.13
N ARG A 6 -34.88 -5.11 -3.22
CA ARG A 6 -36.08 -5.39 -2.42
C ARG A 6 -35.76 -5.38 -0.93
N SER A 7 -34.70 -6.05 -0.51
CA SER A 7 -34.27 -6.13 0.89
C SER A 7 -33.93 -4.75 1.47
N CYS A 8 -33.26 -3.87 0.71
CA CYS A 8 -33.00 -2.50 1.13
C CYS A 8 -34.29 -1.70 1.34
N LYS A 9 -35.21 -1.74 0.35
CA LYS A 9 -36.49 -1.00 0.44
C LYS A 9 -37.36 -1.46 1.59
N GLN A 10 -37.40 -2.76 1.83
CA GLN A 10 -38.26 -3.39 2.83
C GLN A 10 -37.56 -3.57 4.19
N ARG A 11 -36.29 -3.14 4.33
CA ARG A 11 -35.45 -3.35 5.51
C ARG A 11 -35.44 -4.81 5.98
N LEU A 12 -35.43 -5.74 5.02
CA LEU A 12 -35.43 -7.16 5.33
C LEU A 12 -34.09 -7.54 5.99
N PRO A 13 -34.10 -8.37 7.03
CA PRO A 13 -32.88 -8.90 7.60
C PRO A 13 -32.15 -9.73 6.54
N LEU A 14 -30.93 -9.33 6.20
CA LEU A 14 -30.08 -10.10 5.31
C LEU A 14 -29.31 -11.14 6.13
N PRO A 15 -29.33 -12.42 5.75
CA PRO A 15 -28.54 -13.43 6.44
C PRO A 15 -27.06 -13.07 6.33
N ARG A 16 -26.35 -13.05 7.46
CA ARG A 16 -24.91 -12.77 7.48
C ARG A 16 -24.18 -13.89 6.73
N GLN A 17 -23.66 -13.60 5.54
CA GLN A 17 -22.93 -14.60 4.74
C GLN A 17 -21.50 -14.83 5.24
N SER A 18 -20.94 -13.89 6.01
CA SER A 18 -19.59 -13.99 6.55
C SER A 18 -19.58 -14.41 8.02
N ARG A 19 -18.58 -15.18 8.43
CA ARG A 19 -18.28 -15.40 9.85
C ARG A 19 -17.89 -14.10 10.54
N GLU A 20 -18.08 -14.06 11.84
CA GLU A 20 -17.61 -12.98 12.70
C GLU A 20 -16.11 -12.84 12.56
N ILE A 21 -15.63 -11.61 12.67
CA ILE A 21 -14.21 -11.37 12.73
C ILE A 21 -13.83 -11.54 14.20
N VAL A 22 -13.24 -12.67 14.53
CA VAL A 22 -12.52 -12.84 15.80
C VAL A 22 -11.13 -12.25 15.58
N GLN A 23 -10.79 -11.20 16.34
CA GLN A 23 -9.45 -10.65 16.29
C GLN A 23 -8.56 -11.43 17.25
N GLU A 24 -7.74 -12.31 16.70
CA GLU A 24 -6.67 -12.97 17.43
C GLU A 24 -5.35 -12.27 17.10
N HIS A 25 -4.69 -11.73 18.14
CA HIS A 25 -3.36 -11.17 18.00
C HIS A 25 -2.32 -12.27 18.24
N VAL A 26 -1.74 -12.79 17.17
CA VAL A 26 -0.62 -13.73 17.25
C VAL A 26 0.68 -12.93 17.07
N PRO A 27 1.51 -12.75 18.12
CA PRO A 27 2.74 -11.99 18.00
C PRO A 27 3.73 -12.71 17.08
N PHE A 28 4.24 -12.00 16.09
CA PHE A 28 5.29 -12.47 15.21
C PHE A 28 6.63 -12.43 15.95
N LYS A 29 7.26 -13.59 16.10
CA LYS A 29 8.57 -13.72 16.74
C LYS A 29 9.65 -13.83 15.65
N PRO A 30 10.39 -12.75 15.35
CA PRO A 30 11.36 -12.77 14.26
C PRO A 30 12.52 -13.73 14.57
N GLN A 31 12.96 -14.48 13.57
CA GLN A 31 14.23 -15.21 13.59
C GLN A 31 15.16 -14.52 12.59
N LEU A 32 16.25 -13.95 13.08
CA LEU A 32 17.27 -13.32 12.25
C LEU A 32 18.44 -14.27 12.12
N ASP A 33 18.70 -14.73 10.91
CA ASP A 33 19.95 -15.41 10.61
C ASP A 33 21.06 -14.35 10.71
N GLY A 34 21.99 -14.51 11.65
CA GLY A 34 23.06 -13.55 11.97
C GLY A 34 24.07 -13.28 10.84
N ARG A 35 23.77 -13.68 9.61
CA ARG A 35 24.62 -13.52 8.43
C ARG A 35 24.47 -12.11 7.87
N GLN A 36 25.28 -11.19 8.37
CA GLN A 36 25.41 -9.84 7.81
C GLN A 36 26.32 -9.89 6.58
N VAL A 37 25.74 -9.86 5.39
CA VAL A 37 26.47 -9.64 4.13
C VAL A 37 26.27 -8.18 3.74
N GLY A 38 27.32 -7.55 3.19
CA GLY A 38 27.22 -6.19 2.65
C GLY A 38 26.05 -6.07 1.66
N LYS A 39 25.24 -5.02 1.81
CA LYS A 39 24.08 -4.77 0.96
C LYS A 39 24.52 -4.07 -0.33
N ARG A 40 23.98 -4.47 -1.47
CA ARG A 40 24.24 -3.81 -2.76
C ARG A 40 23.40 -2.53 -2.90
N GLU A 41 23.83 -1.64 -3.79
CA GLU A 41 23.19 -0.34 -4.08
C GLU A 41 22.85 -0.15 -5.56
N ASP A 42 23.08 -1.18 -6.38
CA ASP A 42 22.83 -1.19 -7.82
C ASP A 42 21.34 -1.27 -8.19
N ILE A 43 20.50 -1.70 -7.24
CA ILE A 43 19.05 -1.83 -7.40
C ILE A 43 18.35 -0.93 -6.39
N ARG A 44 17.65 0.09 -6.88
CA ARG A 44 16.83 0.98 -6.05
C ARG A 44 15.55 0.28 -5.61
N THR A 45 15.59 -0.26 -4.40
CA THR A 45 14.43 -0.88 -3.75
C THR A 45 13.76 0.10 -2.79
N VAL A 46 12.45 0.30 -2.95
CA VAL A 46 11.64 1.13 -2.05
C VAL A 46 10.58 0.26 -1.37
N LEU A 47 10.45 0.39 -0.05
CA LEU A 47 9.41 -0.26 0.75
C LEU A 47 8.47 0.80 1.31
N LEU A 48 7.20 0.73 0.92
CA LEU A 48 6.12 1.54 1.46
C LEU A 48 5.51 0.84 2.68
N THR A 49 5.32 1.57 3.78
CA THR A 49 4.71 1.03 5.00
C THR A 49 3.82 2.05 5.70
N ASP A 50 2.85 1.59 6.48
CA ASP A 50 2.08 2.39 7.44
C ASP A 50 2.58 2.24 8.89
N GLU A 51 3.68 1.52 9.09
CA GLU A 51 4.26 1.21 10.39
C GLU A 51 5.79 1.31 10.33
N VAL A 52 6.39 2.21 11.12
CA VAL A 52 7.83 2.41 11.22
C VAL A 52 8.24 2.55 12.68
N GLY A 53 9.14 1.69 13.13
CA GLY A 53 9.73 1.78 14.47
C GLY A 53 8.74 1.47 15.61
N GLU A 54 7.60 0.86 15.31
CA GLU A 54 6.60 0.46 16.31
C GLU A 54 6.90 -0.96 16.84
N ASP A 55 6.30 -1.32 17.98
CA ASP A 55 6.38 -2.67 18.56
C ASP A 55 5.27 -3.58 18.00
N GLY A 56 5.16 -3.59 16.67
CA GLY A 56 4.14 -4.30 15.92
C GLY A 56 4.71 -5.46 15.08
N ASN A 57 3.82 -6.38 14.69
CA ASN A 57 4.17 -7.51 13.84
C ASN A 57 4.76 -7.06 12.50
N LEU A 58 4.19 -6.01 11.89
CA LEU A 58 4.65 -5.51 10.60
C LEU A 58 6.08 -4.96 10.70
N SER A 59 6.38 -4.15 11.72
CA SER A 59 7.73 -3.66 12.00
C SER A 59 8.71 -4.80 12.22
N ALA A 60 8.31 -5.86 12.94
CA ALA A 60 9.14 -7.05 13.12
C ALA A 60 9.38 -7.82 11.81
N MET A 61 8.37 -7.95 10.95
CA MET A 61 8.51 -8.55 9.61
C MET A 61 9.40 -7.70 8.70
N ILE A 62 9.26 -6.37 8.73
CA ILE A 62 10.11 -5.43 7.98
C ILE A 62 11.57 -5.60 8.43
N LYS A 63 11.84 -5.69 9.73
CA LYS A 63 13.21 -5.94 10.25
C LYS A 63 13.82 -7.22 9.67
N VAL A 64 13.05 -8.31 9.62
CA VAL A 64 13.51 -9.57 9.00
C VAL A 64 13.75 -9.40 7.50
N PHE A 65 12.82 -8.76 6.79
CA PHE A 65 12.96 -8.49 5.36
C PHE A 65 14.23 -7.68 5.05
N LEU A 66 14.45 -6.57 5.77
CA LEU A 66 15.63 -5.72 5.62
C LEU A 66 16.92 -6.47 5.92
N ALA A 67 16.91 -7.38 6.88
CA ALA A 67 18.07 -8.22 7.21
C ALA A 67 18.36 -9.26 6.12
N SER A 68 17.33 -9.91 5.56
CA SER A 68 17.49 -10.99 4.57
C SER A 68 17.68 -10.51 3.13
N TYR A 69 17.12 -9.35 2.77
CA TYR A 69 17.13 -8.85 1.39
C TYR A 69 18.51 -8.31 0.97
N PRO A 70 19.08 -8.68 -0.20
CA PRO A 70 20.49 -8.42 -0.52
C PRO A 70 20.81 -6.96 -0.90
N ASN A 71 19.82 -6.11 -1.18
CA ASN A 71 20.04 -4.72 -1.57
C ASN A 71 19.64 -3.75 -0.44
N LYS A 72 20.17 -2.52 -0.46
CA LYS A 72 19.65 -1.46 0.40
C LYS A 72 18.20 -1.16 0.05
N VAL A 73 17.41 -0.83 1.06
CA VAL A 73 15.97 -0.55 0.93
C VAL A 73 15.69 0.83 1.51
N GLU A 74 15.08 1.69 0.71
CA GLU A 74 14.49 2.96 1.14
C GLU A 74 13.14 2.65 1.79
N VAL A 75 13.00 2.87 3.10
CA VAL A 75 11.73 2.67 3.82
C VAL A 75 10.98 4.00 3.88
N VAL A 76 9.78 4.03 3.32
CA VAL A 76 8.92 5.22 3.25
C VAL A 76 7.65 4.98 4.07
N ASP A 77 7.45 5.77 5.12
CA ASP A 77 6.19 5.81 5.85
C ASP A 77 5.16 6.62 5.06
N ILE A 78 4.13 5.97 4.53
CA ILE A 78 3.09 6.65 3.75
C ILE A 78 2.25 7.60 4.61
N LYS A 79 2.26 7.47 5.95
CA LYS A 79 1.58 8.39 6.88
C LYS A 79 2.25 9.77 6.91
N SER A 80 3.53 9.84 6.55
CA SER A 80 4.30 11.10 6.56
C SER A 80 3.94 12.05 5.42
N PHE A 81 3.28 11.54 4.37
CA PHE A 81 2.86 12.36 3.25
C PHE A 81 1.71 13.30 3.67
N PRO A 82 1.77 14.61 3.39
CA PRO A 82 0.76 15.59 3.81
C PRO A 82 -0.47 15.54 2.89
N TYR A 83 -1.28 14.48 2.97
CA TYR A 83 -2.50 14.37 2.16
C TYR A 83 -3.49 15.49 2.50
N GLU A 84 -3.94 16.25 1.51
CA GLU A 84 -5.08 17.15 1.69
C GLU A 84 -6.43 16.41 1.66
N GLY A 85 -6.44 15.15 1.19
CA GLY A 85 -7.63 14.31 1.18
C GLY A 85 -7.59 13.23 0.09
N ALA A 86 -8.65 12.42 0.03
CA ALA A 86 -8.77 11.31 -0.91
C ALA A 86 -8.93 11.76 -2.37
N CYS A 87 -8.88 10.79 -3.29
CA CYS A 87 -9.31 10.99 -4.67
C CYS A 87 -10.78 11.41 -4.72
N GLN A 88 -11.09 12.43 -5.52
CA GLN A 88 -12.47 12.93 -5.69
C GLN A 88 -13.27 12.12 -6.71
N GLY A 89 -12.64 11.22 -7.47
CA GLY A 89 -13.30 10.50 -8.57
C GLY A 89 -13.78 11.43 -9.69
N CYS A 90 -13.15 12.60 -9.88
CA CYS A 90 -13.55 13.59 -10.89
C CYS A 90 -13.16 13.21 -12.32
N LEU A 91 -12.35 12.16 -12.51
CA LEU A 91 -11.85 11.64 -13.80
C LEU A 91 -11.04 12.67 -14.64
N ARG A 92 -10.73 13.84 -14.11
CA ARG A 92 -9.94 14.87 -14.82
C ARG A 92 -8.57 14.34 -15.23
N CYS A 93 -7.88 13.65 -14.34
CA CYS A 93 -6.55 13.07 -14.60
C CYS A 93 -6.57 11.98 -15.68
N GLU A 94 -7.71 11.36 -15.94
CA GLU A 94 -7.87 10.42 -17.05
C GLU A 94 -7.81 11.14 -18.40
N LEU A 95 -8.42 12.34 -18.48
CA LEU A 95 -8.47 13.12 -19.71
C LEU A 95 -7.20 13.94 -19.96
N VAL A 96 -6.76 14.72 -18.97
CA VAL A 96 -5.65 15.68 -19.14
C VAL A 96 -4.31 15.17 -18.60
N GLY A 97 -4.33 14.05 -17.86
CA GLY A 97 -3.12 13.46 -17.31
C GLY A 97 -2.61 14.06 -16.01
N GLU A 98 -3.22 15.13 -15.53
CA GLU A 98 -2.86 15.85 -14.31
C GLU A 98 -4.00 15.76 -13.29
N CYS A 99 -3.65 15.51 -12.02
CA CYS A 99 -4.60 15.52 -10.92
C CYS A 99 -5.07 16.96 -10.63
N ASP A 100 -6.36 17.11 -10.34
CA ASP A 100 -6.92 18.40 -9.91
C ASP A 100 -6.33 18.85 -8.56
N ARG A 101 -6.07 17.90 -7.66
CA ARG A 101 -5.43 18.15 -6.36
C ARG A 101 -3.93 18.42 -6.52
N LYS A 102 -3.45 19.52 -5.93
CA LYS A 102 -2.07 20.04 -6.06
C LYS A 102 -1.21 19.85 -4.81
N ASP A 103 -1.48 18.81 -4.03
CA ASP A 103 -0.73 18.44 -2.82
C ASP A 103 0.64 17.78 -3.10
N GLY A 104 1.04 17.68 -4.37
CA GLY A 104 2.30 17.05 -4.79
C GLY A 104 2.26 15.53 -4.90
N PHE A 105 1.14 14.87 -4.56
CA PHE A 105 1.10 13.39 -4.52
C PHE A 105 1.38 12.78 -5.89
N GLN A 106 0.82 13.35 -6.96
CA GLN A 106 1.00 12.81 -8.30
C GLN A 106 2.49 12.77 -8.68
N ALA A 107 3.22 13.86 -8.44
CA ALA A 107 4.65 13.94 -8.73
C ALA A 107 5.45 12.97 -7.86
N PHE A 108 5.13 12.90 -6.57
CA PHE A 108 5.73 11.93 -5.65
C PHE A 108 5.53 10.48 -6.15
N TYR A 109 4.31 10.08 -6.48
CA TYR A 109 3.99 8.73 -6.93
C TYR A 109 4.62 8.39 -8.28
N GLN A 110 4.56 9.32 -9.25
CA GLN A 110 5.20 9.13 -10.56
C GLN A 110 6.71 9.01 -10.43
N ASN A 111 7.35 9.85 -9.62
CA ASN A 111 8.78 9.72 -9.35
C ASN A 111 9.09 8.37 -8.71
N LEU A 112 8.32 7.95 -7.71
CA LEU A 112 8.49 6.65 -7.06
C LEU A 112 8.48 5.50 -8.08
N VAL A 113 7.39 5.34 -8.85
CA VAL A 113 7.23 4.19 -9.75
C VAL A 113 8.16 4.22 -10.97
N ASN A 114 8.53 5.42 -11.44
CA ASN A 114 9.41 5.55 -12.60
C ASN A 114 10.90 5.38 -12.28
N SER A 115 11.29 5.42 -11.00
CA SER A 115 12.69 5.41 -10.60
C SER A 115 13.06 4.32 -9.59
N CYS A 116 12.11 3.51 -9.12
CA CYS A 116 12.43 2.31 -8.34
C CYS A 116 12.51 1.09 -9.26
N ASP A 117 13.49 0.23 -9.02
CA ASP A 117 13.58 -1.08 -9.68
C ASP A 117 12.69 -2.11 -8.99
N VAL A 118 12.49 -1.95 -7.67
CA VAL A 118 11.69 -2.84 -6.83
C VAL A 118 10.82 -2.01 -5.88
N LEU A 119 9.52 -2.26 -5.91
CA LEU A 119 8.54 -1.64 -5.00
C LEU A 119 7.91 -2.70 -4.11
N VAL A 120 8.06 -2.55 -2.79
CA VAL A 120 7.50 -3.44 -1.78
C VAL A 120 6.39 -2.72 -1.01
N HIS A 121 5.23 -3.34 -0.88
CA HIS A 121 4.15 -2.85 -0.03
C HIS A 121 4.08 -3.68 1.25
N ALA A 122 4.40 -3.06 2.38
CA ALA A 122 4.34 -3.67 3.71
C ALA A 122 3.14 -3.08 4.45
N MET A 123 2.08 -3.86 4.65
CA MET A 123 0.77 -3.33 5.04
C MET A 123 0.16 -4.12 6.20
N ASN A 124 -0.46 -3.43 7.14
CA ASN A 124 -1.29 -4.06 8.16
C ASN A 124 -2.69 -4.40 7.61
N LEU A 125 -3.22 -5.55 8.06
CA LEU A 125 -4.61 -5.93 7.84
C LEU A 125 -5.43 -5.74 9.12
N GLU A 126 -6.49 -4.95 9.04
CA GLU A 126 -7.45 -4.69 10.12
C GLU A 126 -8.86 -5.05 9.64
N GLY A 127 -9.51 -6.00 10.33
CA GLY A 127 -10.90 -6.33 10.00
C GLY A 127 -11.12 -6.84 8.56
N ARG A 128 -10.11 -7.49 7.96
CA ARG A 128 -10.04 -7.92 6.54
C ARG A 128 -9.83 -6.79 5.52
N TYR A 129 -9.49 -5.60 5.98
CA TYR A 129 -9.18 -4.45 5.13
C TYR A 129 -7.77 -3.93 5.43
N LEU A 130 -7.28 -3.04 4.58
CA LEU A 130 -6.10 -2.24 4.88
C LEU A 130 -6.51 -1.05 5.75
N LYS A 131 -5.57 -0.49 6.52
CA LYS A 131 -5.81 0.77 7.26
C LYS A 131 -6.28 1.88 6.31
N PRO A 132 -7.09 2.85 6.79
CA PRO A 132 -7.60 3.94 5.94
C PRO A 132 -6.53 4.72 5.18
N VAL A 133 -5.32 4.85 5.72
CA VAL A 133 -4.19 5.52 5.05
C VAL A 133 -3.75 4.80 3.77
N TRP A 134 -3.85 3.47 3.72
CA TRP A 134 -3.59 2.71 2.48
C TRP A 134 -4.66 2.97 1.44
N LYS A 135 -5.93 3.04 1.85
CA LYS A 135 -7.01 3.40 0.92
C LYS A 135 -6.78 4.81 0.37
N LEU A 136 -6.38 5.75 1.23
CA LEU A 136 -6.02 7.11 0.86
C LEU A 136 -4.87 7.12 -0.16
N PHE A 137 -3.76 6.44 0.13
CA PHE A 137 -2.62 6.32 -0.78
C PHE A 137 -3.03 5.68 -2.13
N LEU A 138 -3.66 4.50 -2.10
CA LEU A 138 -4.02 3.72 -3.29
C LEU A 138 -5.00 4.49 -4.18
N ASP A 139 -5.99 5.17 -3.61
CA ASP A 139 -6.93 5.98 -4.39
C ASP A 139 -6.24 7.16 -5.09
N ARG A 140 -5.18 7.69 -4.50
CA ARG A 140 -4.43 8.80 -5.10
C ARG A 140 -3.55 8.32 -6.26
N THR A 141 -3.22 7.03 -6.33
CA THR A 141 -2.48 6.44 -7.47
C THR A 141 -3.27 6.48 -8.78
N PHE A 142 -4.60 6.62 -8.74
CA PHE A 142 -5.44 6.87 -9.93
C PHE A 142 -5.05 8.14 -10.69
N SER A 143 -4.29 9.06 -10.09
CA SER A 143 -3.68 10.19 -10.81
C SER A 143 -2.72 9.76 -11.91
N ASN A 144 -2.17 8.54 -11.86
CA ASN A 144 -1.42 7.94 -12.96
C ASN A 144 -2.33 7.45 -14.12
N GLY A 145 -3.63 7.30 -13.86
CA GLY A 145 -4.61 6.79 -14.82
C GLY A 145 -4.29 5.37 -15.30
N HIS A 146 -4.77 5.05 -16.50
CA HIS A 146 -4.49 3.79 -17.20
C HIS A 146 -3.10 3.76 -17.87
N ARG A 147 -2.12 4.46 -17.31
CA ARG A 147 -0.73 4.43 -17.78
C ARG A 147 0.01 3.30 -17.09
N THR A 148 0.91 2.68 -17.83
CA THR A 148 1.80 1.66 -17.29
C THR A 148 2.68 2.26 -16.17
N SER A 149 2.63 1.68 -14.97
CA SER A 149 3.46 2.11 -13.82
C SER A 149 4.35 1.02 -13.24
N MET A 150 3.97 -0.26 -13.36
CA MET A 150 4.66 -1.38 -12.72
C MET A 150 5.06 -2.47 -13.73
N MET A 151 5.21 -2.11 -14.99
CA MET A 151 5.74 -3.04 -15.98
C MET A 151 7.23 -3.22 -15.70
N GLY A 152 7.63 -4.44 -15.38
CA GLY A 152 9.04 -4.78 -15.25
C GLY A 152 9.80 -4.53 -16.55
N THR A 153 11.08 -4.24 -16.43
CA THR A 153 11.97 -4.17 -17.58
C THR A 153 12.32 -5.59 -18.04
N VAL A 154 12.28 -5.82 -19.36
CA VAL A 154 12.86 -7.05 -19.91
C VAL A 154 14.37 -6.88 -19.82
N PRO A 155 15.12 -7.80 -19.17
CA PRO A 155 16.57 -7.74 -19.19
C PRO A 155 17.04 -7.80 -20.64
N ALA A 156 17.91 -6.85 -21.03
CA ALA A 156 18.60 -6.90 -22.32
C ALA A 156 19.61 -8.05 -22.37
#